data_AF-A0A0Q7V088-F1
#
_entry.id   AF-A0A0Q7V088-F1
#
_cell.length_a   1.000
_cell.length_b   1.000
_cell.length_c   1.000
_cell.angle_alpha   90.00
_cell.angle_beta   90.00
_cell.angle_gamma   90.00
#
_symmetry.space_group_name_H-M   'P 1'
#
loop_
_entity.id
_entity.type
_entity.pdbx_description
1 polymer ?
#
loop_
_entity_poly.entity_id
_entity_poly.type
_entity_poly.pdbx_seq_one_letter_code
_entity_poly.pdbx_strand_id
1 'polypeptide(L)'
;MAKGRARKRRTDHTSESFVDAVHRMEPELHHLGGVLATLRIFGEAGDSIEPVALAALARSMEGPVDELAACWRLMLEAVATERRIDAAA
;
A
#
# COMPACT_ATOMS: atom_id res chain seq x y z
N MET A 1 41.15 3.83 6.86
CA MET A 1 40.20 3.82 5.71
C MET A 1 39.01 2.87 5.97
N ALA A 2 38.21 3.07 7.05
CA ALA A 2 37.15 2.13 7.45
C ALA A 2 35.72 2.73 7.51
N LYS A 3 35.54 4.02 7.23
CA LYS A 3 34.25 4.73 7.35
C LYS A 3 33.26 4.50 6.20
N GLY A 4 33.71 3.94 5.06
CA GLY A 4 32.86 3.76 3.86
C GLY A 4 31.89 2.57 3.92
N ARG A 5 32.17 1.53 4.71
CA ARG A 5 31.36 0.30 4.73
C ARG A 5 30.10 0.38 5.60
N ALA A 6 30.13 1.15 6.69
CA ALA A 6 28.98 1.30 7.59
C ALA A 6 27.86 2.15 6.98
N ARG A 7 28.21 3.17 6.18
CA ARG A 7 27.25 4.04 5.48
C ARG A 7 26.51 3.27 4.37
N LYS A 8 27.22 2.44 3.61
CA LYS A 8 26.65 1.66 2.49
C LYS A 8 25.64 0.60 2.92
N ARG A 9 25.88 -0.08 4.06
CA ARG A 9 24.95 -1.09 4.60
C ARG A 9 23.62 -0.52 5.10
N ARG A 10 23.60 0.73 5.58
CA ARG A 10 22.39 1.33 6.17
C ARG A 10 21.42 1.80 5.09
N THR A 11 21.93 2.32 3.97
CA THR A 11 21.13 2.72 2.80
C THR A 11 20.50 1.52 2.09
N ASP A 12 21.24 0.41 1.94
CA ASP A 12 20.70 -0.82 1.29
C ASP A 12 19.46 -1.36 2.01
N HIS A 13 19.49 -1.40 3.35
CA HIS A 13 18.40 -1.97 4.15
C HIS A 13 17.12 -1.10 4.16
N THR A 14 17.27 0.22 3.98
CA THR A 14 16.12 1.14 3.96
C THR A 14 15.43 1.13 2.60
N SER A 15 16.21 0.99 1.52
CA SER A 15 15.69 0.84 0.16
C SER A 15 14.98 -0.50 -0.05
N GLU A 16 15.52 -1.58 0.52
CA GLU A 16 14.86 -2.90 0.56
C GLU A 16 13.50 -2.83 1.27
N SER A 17 13.45 -2.15 2.42
CA SER A 17 12.19 -1.92 3.17
C SER A 17 11.16 -1.08 2.40
N PHE A 18 11.58 -0.16 1.53
CA PHE A 18 10.68 0.67 0.72
C PHE A 18 10.05 -0.14 -0.42
N VAL A 19 10.89 -0.89 -1.17
CA VAL A 19 10.42 -1.74 -2.27
C VAL A 19 9.46 -2.81 -1.75
N ASP A 20 9.78 -3.43 -0.61
CA ASP A 20 8.91 -4.40 0.04
C ASP A 20 7.55 -3.80 0.43
N ALA A 21 7.52 -2.56 0.95
CA ALA A 21 6.27 -1.88 1.28
C ALA A 21 5.41 -1.59 0.03
N VAL A 22 6.04 -1.17 -1.07
CA VAL A 22 5.33 -0.93 -2.35
C VAL A 22 4.77 -2.24 -2.92
N HIS A 23 5.56 -3.32 -2.88
CA HIS A 23 5.11 -4.64 -3.35
C HIS A 23 3.95 -5.19 -2.51
N ARG A 24 3.94 -4.95 -1.20
CA ARG A 24 2.81 -5.33 -0.33
C ARG A 24 1.53 -4.54 -0.61
N MET A 25 1.65 -3.32 -1.12
CA MET A 25 0.49 -2.49 -1.48
C MET A 25 -0.15 -2.90 -2.81
N GLU A 26 0.61 -3.46 -3.76
CA GLU A 26 0.12 -3.77 -5.11
C GLU A 26 -1.14 -4.66 -5.12
N PRO A 27 -1.21 -5.78 -4.37
CA PRO A 27 -2.40 -6.64 -4.35
C PRO A 27 -3.63 -5.91 -3.81
N GLU A 28 -3.47 -5.12 -2.75
CA GLU A 28 -4.54 -4.37 -2.12
C GLU A 28 -5.07 -3.26 -3.05
N LEU A 29 -4.18 -2.58 -3.77
CA LEU A 29 -4.57 -1.60 -4.80
C LEU A 29 -5.30 -2.26 -5.96
N HIS A 30 -4.88 -3.44 -6.39
CA HIS A 30 -5.54 -4.20 -7.45
C HIS A 30 -6.95 -4.62 -7.04
N HIS A 31 -7.10 -5.13 -5.80
CA HIS A 31 -8.39 -5.50 -5.23
C HIS A 31 -9.35 -4.30 -5.16
N LEU A 32 -8.89 -3.15 -4.66
CA LEU A 32 -9.67 -1.91 -4.66
C LEU A 32 -10.10 -1.48 -6.07
N GLY A 33 -9.22 -1.64 -7.07
CA GLY A 33 -9.55 -1.41 -8.47
C GLY A 33 -10.70 -2.31 -8.96
N GLY A 34 -10.66 -3.59 -8.61
CA GLY A 34 -11.73 -4.55 -8.92
C GLY A 34 -13.06 -4.23 -8.22
N VAL A 35 -13.01 -3.81 -6.96
CA VAL A 35 -14.20 -3.38 -6.22
C VAL A 35 -14.84 -2.14 -6.85
N LEU A 36 -14.03 -1.14 -7.21
CA LEU A 36 -14.52 0.07 -7.89
C LEU A 36 -15.12 -0.23 -9.26
N ALA A 37 -14.51 -1.14 -10.03
CA ALA A 37 -15.06 -1.59 -11.31
C ALA A 37 -16.42 -2.30 -11.11
N THR A 38 -16.52 -3.14 -10.08
CA THR A 38 -17.76 -3.84 -9.72
C THR A 38 -18.87 -2.86 -9.31
N LEU A 39 -18.54 -1.85 -8.49
CA LEU A 39 -19.48 -0.79 -8.10
C LEU A 39 -19.96 0.04 -9.30
N ARG A 40 -19.11 0.27 -10.31
CA ARG A 40 -19.52 0.93 -11.55
C ARG A 40 -20.53 0.09 -12.34
N ILE A 41 -20.24 -1.20 -12.53
CA ILE A 41 -21.14 -2.14 -13.20
C ILE A 41 -22.50 -2.18 -12.47
N PHE A 42 -22.46 -2.20 -11.15
CA PHE A 42 -23.64 -2.12 -10.31
C PHE A 42 -24.41 -0.81 -10.50
N GLY A 43 -23.73 0.34 -10.47
CA GLY A 43 -24.37 1.63 -10.75
C GLY A 43 -25.04 1.70 -12.12
N GLU A 44 -24.49 1.02 -13.13
CA GLU A 44 -25.07 0.90 -14.48
C GLU A 44 -26.25 -0.08 -14.53
N ALA A 45 -26.24 -1.14 -13.72
CA ALA A 45 -27.28 -2.17 -13.65
C ALA A 45 -28.54 -1.73 -12.87
N GLY A 46 -28.49 -0.61 -12.14
CA GLY A 46 -29.64 -0.03 -11.43
C GLY A 46 -30.22 -0.95 -10.34
N ASP A 47 -31.55 -1.04 -10.26
CA ASP A 47 -32.29 -1.80 -9.23
C ASP A 47 -32.17 -3.32 -9.34
N SER A 48 -31.46 -3.84 -10.36
CA SER A 48 -31.34 -5.28 -10.62
C SER A 48 -30.26 -5.99 -9.77
N ILE A 49 -29.64 -5.30 -8.81
CA ILE A 49 -28.59 -5.88 -7.97
C ILE A 49 -29.23 -6.52 -6.74
N GLU A 50 -28.96 -7.80 -6.54
CA GLU A 50 -29.35 -8.47 -5.32
C GLU A 50 -28.54 -7.91 -4.12
N PRO A 51 -29.20 -7.58 -2.98
CA PRO A 51 -28.53 -7.08 -1.78
C PRO A 51 -27.40 -7.99 -1.26
N VAL A 52 -27.45 -9.29 -1.55
CA VAL A 52 -26.40 -10.25 -1.19
C VAL A 52 -25.08 -9.98 -1.92
N ALA A 53 -25.12 -9.48 -3.16
CA ALA A 53 -23.94 -9.13 -3.93
C ALA A 53 -23.23 -7.90 -3.34
N LEU A 54 -24.01 -6.91 -2.88
CA LEU A 54 -23.47 -5.74 -2.17
C LEU A 54 -22.88 -6.14 -0.80
N ALA A 55 -23.53 -7.05 -0.07
CA ALA A 55 -23.01 -7.55 1.20
C ALA A 55 -21.71 -8.34 1.03
N ALA A 56 -21.60 -9.16 -0.02
CA ALA A 56 -20.36 -9.87 -0.35
C ALA A 56 -19.22 -8.89 -0.67
N LEU A 57 -19.52 -7.84 -1.44
CA LEU A 57 -18.56 -6.80 -1.79
C LEU A 57 -18.10 -6.01 -0.54
N ALA A 58 -19.02 -5.63 0.34
CA ALA A 58 -18.70 -4.94 1.58
C ALA A 58 -17.79 -5.78 2.49
N ARG A 59 -18.06 -7.08 2.61
CA ARG A 59 -17.20 -8.01 3.39
C ARG A 59 -15.82 -8.18 2.78
N SER A 60 -15.72 -8.15 1.45
CA SER A 60 -14.42 -8.21 0.77
C SER A 60 -13.55 -6.97 1.03
N MET A 61 -14.10 -5.90 1.58
CA MET A 61 -13.40 -4.65 1.91
C MET A 61 -12.94 -4.57 3.38
N GLU A 62 -13.33 -5.53 4.22
CA GLU A 62 -12.87 -5.60 5.62
C GLU A 62 -11.39 -6.06 5.66
N GLY A 63 -10.48 -5.15 5.99
CA GLY A 63 -9.05 -5.45 6.13
C GLY A 63 -8.15 -4.80 5.08
N PRO A 64 -8.41 -4.96 3.75
CA PRO A 64 -7.59 -4.40 2.68
C PRO A 64 -7.23 -2.92 2.83
N VAL A 65 -8.20 -2.10 3.22
CA VAL A 65 -8.01 -0.65 3.39
C VAL A 65 -7.09 -0.33 4.57
N ASP A 66 -7.22 -1.06 5.67
CA ASP A 66 -6.40 -0.87 6.87
C ASP A 66 -4.96 -1.31 6.63
N GLU A 67 -4.77 -2.42 5.91
CA GLU A 67 -3.46 -2.94 5.52
C GLU A 67 -2.76 -2.00 4.53
N LEU A 68 -3.49 -1.47 3.54
CA LEU A 68 -2.99 -0.44 2.64
C LEU A 68 -2.57 0.83 3.40
N ALA A 69 -3.39 1.29 4.34
CA ALA A 69 -3.09 2.47 5.16
C ALA A 69 -1.88 2.25 6.09
N ALA A 70 -1.68 1.03 6.59
CA ALA A 70 -0.49 0.66 7.34
C ALA A 70 0.77 0.68 6.46
N CYS A 71 0.73 0.04 5.28
CA CYS A 71 1.85 0.02 4.34
C CYS A 71 2.21 1.43 3.86
N TRP A 72 1.22 2.27 3.59
CA TRP A 72 1.43 3.67 3.21
C TRP A 72 2.15 4.47 4.29
N ARG A 73 1.76 4.31 5.57
CA ARG A 73 2.43 4.99 6.70
C ARG A 73 3.89 4.54 6.84
N LEU A 74 4.15 3.24 6.75
CA LEU A 74 5.51 2.70 6.77
C LEU A 74 6.37 3.28 5.65
N MET A 75 5.81 3.43 4.45
CA MET A 75 6.49 4.05 3.33
C MET A 75 6.83 5.53 3.59
N LEU A 76 5.88 6.31 4.13
CA LEU A 76 6.12 7.71 4.49
C LEU A 76 7.20 7.85 5.58
N GLU A 77 7.22 6.95 6.56
CA GLU A 77 8.23 6.93 7.61
C GLU A 77 9.62 6.59 7.05
N ALA A 78 9.71 5.64 6.12
CA ALA A 78 10.95 5.31 5.42
C ALA A 78 11.50 6.52 4.64
N VAL A 79 10.65 7.20 3.87
CA VAL A 79 11.03 8.40 3.10
C VAL A 79 11.44 9.56 4.01
N ALA A 80 10.74 9.79 5.12
CA ALA A 80 11.08 10.83 6.07
C ALA A 80 12.41 10.56 6.78
N THR A 81 12.72 9.28 7.05
CA THR A 81 13.99 8.85 7.65
C THR A 81 15.16 9.06 6.69
N GLU A 82 14.99 8.73 5.42
CA GLU A 82 16.01 8.94 4.38
C GLU A 82 16.35 10.43 4.21
N ARG A 83 15.34 11.31 4.13
CA ARG A 83 15.54 12.77 4.07
C ARG A 83 16.30 13.35 5.27
N ARG A 84 16.08 12.81 6.47
CA ARG A 84 16.80 13.24 7.68
C ARG A 84 18.26 12.79 7.68
N ILE A 85 18.56 11.63 7.09
CA ILE A 85 19.93 11.15 6.93
C ILE A 85 20.70 12.03 5.94
N ASP A 86 20.08 12.40 4.82
CA ASP A 86 20.71 13.28 3.82
C ASP A 86 20.94 14.71 4.32
N ALA A 87 20.04 15.25 5.15
CA ALA A 87 20.20 16.58 5.73
C ALA A 87 21.26 16.67 6.85
N ALA A 88 21.64 15.52 7.43
CA ALA A 88 22.59 15.44 8.54
C ALA A 88 24.00 14.97 8.11
N ALA A 89 24.21 14.72 6.81
CA ALA A 89 25.44 14.16 6.25
C ALA A 89 26.20 15.14 5.37
#